data_AF-A0A3E2C9B8-F1
#
_entry.id   AF-A0A3E2C9B8-F1
#
_cell.length_a   1.000
_cell.length_b   1.000
_cell.length_c   1.000
_cell.angle_alpha   90.00
_cell.angle_beta   90.00
_cell.angle_gamma   90.00
#
_symmetry.space_group_name_H-M   'P 1'
#
loop_
_entity.id
_entity.type
_entity.pdbx_description
1 polymer ?
#
loop_
_entity_poly.entity_id
_entity_poly.type
_entity_poly.pdbx_seq_one_letter_code
_entity_poly.pdbx_strand_id
1 'polypeptide(L)' 'EKAGQEDAKRRIREMEDFLKSECHDISEYDEKLVRKYIKKIKVYEDRFSITFKSEISVDVQRAS' A
#
# COMPACT_ATOMS: atom_id res chain seq x y z
N GLU A 1 -25.41 13.04 -19.67
CA GLU A 1 -24.45 11.96 -19.36
C GLU A 1 -22.99 12.23 -19.68
N LYS A 2 -22.63 12.92 -20.78
CA LYS A 2 -21.21 13.16 -21.15
C LYS A 2 -20.38 13.89 -20.07
N ALA A 3 -20.96 14.87 -19.36
CA ALA A 3 -20.25 15.63 -18.33
C ALA A 3 -19.82 14.77 -17.11
N GLY A 4 -20.63 13.78 -16.71
CA GLY A 4 -20.30 12.91 -15.57
C GLY A 4 -19.18 11.93 -15.87
N GLN A 5 -19.11 11.43 -17.12
CA GLN A 5 -18.01 10.56 -17.55
C GLN A 5 -16.68 11.30 -17.63
N GLU A 6 -16.69 12.54 -18.13
CA GLU A 6 -15.47 13.36 -18.21
C GLU A 6 -14.96 13.77 -16.81
N ASP A 7 -15.86 14.06 -15.86
CA ASP A 7 -15.47 14.34 -14.47
C ASP A 7 -14.83 13.12 -13.78
N ALA A 8 -15.42 11.93 -13.96
CA ALA A 8 -14.84 10.69 -13.43
C ALA A 8 -13.44 10.41 -14.00
N LYS A 9 -13.25 10.58 -15.32
CA LYS A 9 -11.92 10.45 -15.97
C LYS A 9 -10.92 11.49 -15.48
N ARG A 10 -11.37 12.72 -15.19
CA ARG A 10 -10.51 13.75 -14.61
C ARG A 10 -10.03 13.35 -13.22
N ARG A 11 -10.95 12.92 -12.35
CA ARG A 11 -10.61 12.51 -10.97
C ARG A 11 -9.68 11.30 -10.91
N ILE A 12 -9.84 10.35 -11.83
CA ILE A 12 -8.92 9.21 -11.96
C ILE A 12 -7.52 9.70 -12.34
N ARG A 13 -7.40 10.58 -13.35
CA ARG A 13 -6.10 11.15 -13.74
C ARG A 13 -5.43 11.95 -12.62
N GLU A 14 -6.20 12.78 -11.92
CA GLU A 14 -5.70 13.53 -10.77
C GLU A 14 -5.17 12.59 -9.66
N MET A 15 -5.86 11.47 -9.42
CA MET A 15 -5.41 10.46 -8.46
C MET A 15 -4.16 9.72 -8.95
N GLU A 16 -4.09 9.37 -10.23
CA GLU A 16 -2.90 8.74 -10.83
C GLU A 16 -1.67 9.66 -10.74
N ASP A 17 -1.84 10.95 -11.04
CA ASP A 17 -0.76 11.94 -10.96
C ASP A 17 -0.32 12.16 -9.52
N PHE A 18 -1.27 12.24 -8.58
CA PHE A 18 -0.98 12.30 -7.14
C PHE A 18 -0.14 11.10 -6.69
N LEU A 19 -0.58 9.88 -7.01
CA LEU A 19 0.15 8.65 -6.68
C LEU A 19 1.54 8.64 -7.31
N LYS A 20 1.73 9.08 -8.56
CA LYS A 20 3.05 9.14 -9.21
C LYS A 20 3.99 10.18 -8.60
N SER A 21 3.44 11.25 -8.01
CA SER A 21 4.21 12.34 -7.42
C SER A 21 4.79 12.02 -6.05
N GLU A 22 4.22 11.04 -5.35
CA GLU A 22 4.72 10.61 -4.04
C GLU A 22 6.01 9.79 -4.17
N CYS A 23 6.96 10.05 -3.28
CA CYS A 23 8.13 9.18 -3.10
C CYS A 23 7.69 7.93 -2.34
N HIS A 24 7.63 6.79 -3.03
CA HIS A 24 7.22 5.50 -2.45
C HIS A 24 8.37 4.75 -1.79
N ASP A 25 9.59 5.28 -1.90
CA ASP A 25 10.78 4.64 -1.37
C ASP A 25 10.84 4.86 0.14
N ILE A 26 10.59 3.78 0.87
CA ILE A 26 10.83 3.73 2.32
C ILE A 26 12.31 3.45 2.51
N SER A 27 13.11 4.49 2.74
CA SER A 27 14.56 4.36 3.00
C SER A 27 14.87 3.89 4.41
N GLU A 28 13.96 4.18 5.36
CA GLU A 28 14.15 3.94 6.78
C GLU A 28 12.84 3.44 7.43
N TYR A 29 12.99 2.77 8.57
CA TYR A 29 11.85 2.30 9.35
C TYR A 29 11.06 3.48 9.95
N ASP A 30 9.75 3.53 9.69
CA ASP A 30 8.82 4.48 10.30
C ASP A 30 7.75 3.75 11.12
N GLU A 31 7.83 3.88 12.45
CA GLU A 31 6.91 3.26 13.39
C GLU A 31 5.45 3.72 13.20
N LYS A 32 5.24 4.99 12.84
CA LYS A 32 3.89 5.54 12.63
C LYS A 32 3.25 4.87 11.41
N LEU A 33 4.00 4.68 10.32
CA LEU A 33 3.51 3.97 9.13
C LEU A 33 3.18 2.50 9.46
N VAL A 34 4.05 1.82 10.19
CA VAL A 34 3.82 0.43 10.62
C VAL A 34 2.53 0.32 11.43
N ARG A 35 2.35 1.18 12.45
CA ARG A 35 1.15 1.19 13.29
C ARG A 35 -0.10 1.59 12.51
N LYS A 36 0.05 2.46 11.51
CA LYS A 36 -1.05 2.90 10.64
C LYS A 36 -1.56 1.73 9.79
N TYR A 37 -0.67 0.99 9.14
CA TYR A 37 -1.06 0.05 8.09
C TYR A 37 -1.08 -1.43 8.48
N ILE A 38 -0.20 -1.89 9.37
CA ILE A 38 -0.11 -3.30 9.71
C ILE A 38 -1.24 -3.68 10.68
N LYS A 39 -1.94 -4.78 10.37
CA LYS A 39 -2.96 -5.40 11.23
C LYS A 39 -2.38 -6.50 12.09
N LYS A 40 -1.61 -7.42 11.50
CA LYS A 40 -0.91 -8.51 12.19
C LYS A 40 0.25 -9.04 11.37
N ILE A 41 1.21 -9.65 12.06
CA ILE A 41 2.31 -10.40 11.45
C ILE A 41 2.26 -11.82 12.01
N LYS A 42 2.25 -12.82 11.14
CA LYS A 42 2.40 -14.24 11.50
C LYS A 42 3.80 -14.69 11.11
N VAL A 43 4.51 -15.28 12.07
CA VAL A 43 5.88 -15.77 11.89
C VAL A 43 5.84 -17.27 11.64
N TYR A 44 6.48 -17.69 10.55
CA TYR A 44 6.72 -19.09 10.20
C TYR A 44 8.23 -19.37 10.23
N GLU A 45 8.59 -20.63 10.03
CA GLU A 45 9.99 -21.07 9.97
C GLU A 45 10.73 -20.51 8.76
N ASP A 46 10.07 -20.45 7.61
CA ASP A 46 10.60 -20.04 6.30
C ASP A 46 10.23 -18.60 5.90
N ARG A 47 9.15 -18.05 6.48
CA ARG A 47 8.60 -16.76 6.04
C ARG A 47 7.89 -15.95 7.13
N PHE A 48 7.53 -14.73 6.76
CA PHE A 48 6.62 -13.85 7.49
C PHE A 48 5.38 -13.59 6.64
N SER A 49 4.19 -13.71 7.22
CA SER A 49 2.95 -13.30 6.58
C SER A 49 2.42 -12.03 7.23
N ILE A 50 2.37 -10.94 6.47
CA ILE A 50 1.99 -9.61 6.92
C ILE A 50 0.59 -9.32 6.39
N THR A 51 -0.37 -9.12 7.29
CA THR A 51 -1.73 -8.67 6.93
C THR A 51 -1.84 -7.18 7.21
N PHE A 52 -2.23 -6.41 6.20
CA PHE A 52 -2.54 -4.99 6.28
C PHE A 52 -3.98 -4.77 6.74
N LYS A 53 -4.29 -3.58 7.29
CA LYS A 53 -5.67 -3.22 7.68
C LYS A 53 -6.64 -3.10 6.50
N SER A 54 -6.12 -3.02 5.27
CA SER A 54 -6.88 -3.15 4.03
C SER A 54 -7.26 -4.60 3.72
N GLU A 55 -6.95 -5.56 4.59
CA GLU A 55 -7.08 -7.02 4.41
C GLU A 55 -6.16 -7.63 3.34
N ILE A 56 -5.34 -6.81 2.67
CA ILE A 56 -4.26 -7.30 1.79
C ILE A 56 -3.25 -8.08 2.64
N SER A 57 -2.79 -9.23 2.14
CA SER A 57 -1.77 -10.04 2.79
C SER A 57 -0.59 -10.25 1.85
N VAL A 58 0.62 -10.13 2.39
CA VAL A 58 1.89 -10.30 1.67
C VAL A 58 2.77 -11.27 2.44
N ASP A 59 3.39 -12.20 1.73
CA ASP A 59 4.36 -13.14 2.29
C ASP A 59 5.78 -12.70 1.93
N VAL A 60 6.64 -12.62 2.93
CA VAL A 60 8.06 -12.27 2.82
C VAL A 60 8.89 -13.47 3.23
N GLN A 61 9.68 -14.00 2.32
CA GLN A 61 10.62 -15.09 2.61
C GLN A 61 11.72 -14.60 3.56
N ARG A 62 12.17 -15.46 4.47
CA ARG A 62 13.34 -15.15 5.29
C ARG A 62 14.58 -15.07 4.40
N ALA A 63 15.42 -14.08 4.66
CA ALA A 63 16.75 -14.03 4.07
C ALA A 63 17.57 -15.20 4.64
N SER A 64 18.11 -16.04 3.75
CA SER A 64 19.04 -17.13 4.04
C SER A 64 20.45 -16.61 4.31
#